data_AF-A0A524E0S6-F1
#
_entry.id   AF-A0A524E0S6-F1
#
_cell.length_a   1.000
_cell.length_b   1.000
_cell.length_c   1.000
_cell.angle_alpha   90.00
_cell.angle_beta   90.00
_cell.angle_gamma   90.00
#
_symmetry.space_group_name_H-M   'P 1'
#
loop_
_entity.id
_entity.type
_entity.pdbx_description
1 polymer ?
#
loop_
_entity_poly.entity_id
_entity_poly.type
_entity_poly.pdbx_seq_one_letter_code
_entity_poly.pdbx_strand_id
1 'polypeptide(L)'
;MKYKIIDSLCYVPTEEVLIDLLVSLPPQMSRYLKDIFGPRVAPLMGMTAEELYSMKTNLTVSELKEAIKPFLPNIRKLTMSVKEFVDQLDKMGVQRAVIFNLDE
;
A
#
# COMPACT_ATOMS: atom_id res chain seq x y z
N MET A 1 -23.77 28.18 0.74
CA MET A 1 -23.37 27.00 1.52
C MET A 1 -21.86 26.80 1.41
N LYS A 2 -21.14 27.05 2.50
CA LYS A 2 -19.74 26.67 2.76
C LYS A 2 -19.85 25.33 3.52
N TYR A 3 -19.30 24.18 3.13
CA TYR A 3 -18.09 23.86 2.35
C TYR A 3 -18.31 22.56 1.54
N LYS A 4 -17.52 22.35 0.47
CA LYS A 4 -17.25 21.01 -0.08
C LYS A 4 -15.74 20.74 0.01
N ILE A 5 -15.21 20.68 1.23
CA ILE A 5 -13.85 20.17 1.43
C ILE A 5 -13.95 18.66 1.29
N ILE A 6 -13.57 18.16 0.12
CA ILE A 6 -13.33 16.74 -0.10
C ILE A 6 -11.82 16.61 -0.06
N ASP A 7 -11.28 16.63 1.16
CA ASP A 7 -9.87 16.34 1.42
C ASP A 7 -9.76 14.82 1.57
N SER A 8 -9.00 14.18 0.68
CA SER A 8 -8.66 12.77 0.79
C SER A 8 -7.16 12.65 1.04
N LEU A 9 -6.80 11.99 2.14
CA LEU A 9 -5.43 11.52 2.36
C LEU A 9 -5.28 10.23 1.57
N CYS A 10 -4.39 10.25 0.58
CA CYS A 10 -4.26 9.15 -0.36
C CYS A 10 -2.83 8.63 -0.41
N TYR A 11 -2.69 7.31 -0.49
CA TYR A 11 -1.52 6.70 -1.09
C TYR A 11 -1.73 6.66 -2.59
N VAL A 12 -0.73 7.08 -3.36
CA VAL A 12 -0.72 6.82 -4.80
C VAL A 12 -0.59 5.30 -4.96
N PRO A 13 -1.58 4.62 -5.56
CA PRO A 13 -1.60 3.16 -5.61
C PRO A 13 -0.70 2.64 -6.75
N THR A 14 0.55 3.09 -6.84
CA THR A 14 1.53 2.54 -7.78
C THR A 14 2.22 1.31 -7.18
N GLU A 15 2.79 0.47 -8.04
CA GLU A 15 3.57 -0.70 -7.63
C GLU A 15 4.71 -0.34 -6.68
N GLU A 16 5.45 0.71 -7.01
CA GLU A 16 6.56 1.22 -6.19
C GLU A 16 6.10 1.63 -4.80
N VAL A 17 5.05 2.46 -4.70
CA VAL A 17 4.51 2.93 -3.41
C VAL A 17 3.97 1.78 -2.58
N LEU A 18 3.32 0.78 -3.20
CA LEU A 18 2.81 -0.39 -2.46
C LEU A 18 3.95 -1.25 -1.89
N ILE A 19 5.03 -1.44 -2.66
CA ILE A 19 6.23 -2.14 -2.17
C ILE A 19 6.89 -1.35 -1.05
N ASP A 20 7.09 -0.04 -1.26
CA ASP A 20 7.72 0.82 -0.27
C ASP A 20 6.90 0.91 1.02
N LEU A 21 5.56 0.93 0.95
CA LEU A 21 4.68 0.83 2.13
C LEU A 21 4.92 -0.46 2.93
N LEU A 22 5.06 -1.60 2.26
CA LEU A 22 5.30 -2.89 2.92
C LEU A 22 6.69 -2.95 3.58
N VAL A 23 7.72 -2.42 2.92
CA VAL A 23 9.09 -2.49 3.45
C VAL A 23 9.46 -1.37 4.42
N SER A 24 8.85 -0.19 4.30
CA SER A 24 9.06 0.96 5.22
C SER A 24 8.37 0.80 6.56
N LEU A 25 7.39 -0.11 6.64
CA LEU A 25 6.61 -0.37 7.85
C LEU A 25 7.53 -0.64 9.06
N PRO A 26 7.50 0.18 10.13
CA PRO A 26 8.40 0.03 11.26
C PRO A 26 8.24 -1.31 11.98
N PRO A 27 9.29 -1.89 12.60
CA PRO A 27 9.18 -3.16 13.33
C PRO A 27 8.10 -3.15 14.42
N GLN A 28 7.91 -2.02 15.12
CA GLN A 28 6.83 -1.84 16.11
C GLN A 28 5.41 -2.03 15.53
N MET A 29 5.23 -1.82 14.23
CA MET A 29 3.95 -1.96 13.53
C MET A 29 3.79 -3.34 12.87
N SER A 30 4.73 -4.27 13.07
CA SER A 30 4.67 -5.63 12.51
C SER A 30 3.43 -6.42 12.97
N ARG A 31 2.98 -6.25 14.22
CA ARG A 31 1.70 -6.84 14.67
C ARG A 31 0.49 -6.22 14.00
N TYR A 32 0.52 -4.90 13.74
CA TYR A 32 -0.54 -4.26 12.96
C TYR A 32 -0.60 -4.83 11.53
N LEU A 33 0.57 -5.08 10.93
CA LEU A 33 0.68 -5.79 9.67
C LEU A 33 0.08 -7.20 9.76
N LYS A 34 0.33 -7.96 10.82
CA LYS A 34 -0.24 -9.31 10.98
C LYS A 34 -1.75 -9.33 11.22
N ASP A 35 -2.23 -8.51 12.14
CA ASP A 35 -3.55 -8.67 12.74
C ASP A 35 -4.63 -7.82 12.06
N ILE A 36 -4.26 -6.69 11.45
CA ILE A 36 -5.20 -5.71 10.90
C ILE A 36 -5.06 -5.58 9.39
N PHE A 37 -3.85 -5.32 8.90
CA PHE A 37 -3.61 -5.02 7.49
C PHE A 37 -3.44 -6.29 6.64
N GLY A 38 -2.66 -7.25 7.14
CA GLY A 38 -2.28 -8.50 6.49
C GLY A 38 -3.48 -9.36 6.07
N PRO A 39 -4.53 -9.54 6.89
CA PRO A 39 -5.69 -10.33 6.48
C PRO A 39 -6.44 -9.75 5.27
N ARG A 40 -6.25 -8.46 4.98
CA ARG A 40 -6.85 -7.78 3.83
C ARG A 40 -5.94 -7.79 2.60
N VAL A 41 -4.62 -7.63 2.80
CA VAL A 41 -3.67 -7.42 1.71
C VAL A 41 -2.96 -8.70 1.30
N ALA A 42 -2.56 -9.55 2.24
CA ALA A 42 -1.82 -10.77 1.95
C ALA A 42 -2.58 -11.72 0.99
N PRO A 43 -3.90 -11.96 1.16
CA PRO A 43 -4.64 -12.83 0.23
C PRO A 43 -4.65 -12.28 -1.19
N LEU A 44 -4.69 -10.95 -1.33
CA LEU A 44 -4.66 -10.27 -2.62
C LEU A 44 -3.30 -10.41 -3.32
N MET A 45 -2.23 -10.62 -2.55
CA MET A 45 -0.89 -10.94 -3.07
C MET A 45 -0.73 -12.43 -3.36
N GLY A 46 -1.64 -13.29 -2.87
CA GLY A 46 -1.54 -14.75 -3.00
C GLY A 46 -0.75 -15.41 -1.88
N MET A 47 -0.73 -14.80 -0.68
CA MET A 47 -0.10 -15.35 0.52
C MET A 47 -1.00 -15.15 1.75
N THR A 48 -0.62 -15.73 2.89
CA THR A 48 -1.28 -15.55 4.17
C THR A 48 -0.70 -14.35 4.93
N ALA A 49 -1.49 -13.80 5.86
CA ALA A 49 -1.01 -12.72 6.74
C ALA A 49 0.18 -13.18 7.59
N GLU A 50 0.22 -14.46 7.95
CA GLU A 50 1.30 -15.08 8.73
C GLU A 50 2.60 -15.16 7.92
N GLU A 51 2.53 -15.54 6.64
CA GLU A 51 3.68 -15.54 5.73
C GLU A 51 4.22 -14.13 5.53
N LEU A 52 3.35 -13.15 5.27
CA LEU A 52 3.74 -11.75 5.11
C LEU A 52 4.40 -11.20 6.39
N TYR A 53 3.84 -11.51 7.55
CA TYR A 53 4.40 -11.14 8.84
C TYR A 53 5.79 -11.75 9.04
N SER A 54 5.93 -13.06 8.81
CA SER A 54 7.19 -13.79 8.93
C SER A 54 8.27 -13.20 8.02
N MET A 55 7.94 -12.91 6.76
CA MET A 55 8.85 -12.24 5.83
C MET A 55 9.29 -10.88 6.36
N LYS A 56 8.36 -10.07 6.87
CA LYS A 56 8.65 -8.73 7.38
C LYS A 56 9.53 -8.73 8.64
N THR A 57 9.36 -9.71 9.51
CA THR A 57 10.12 -9.78 10.78
C THR A 57 11.50 -10.40 10.63
N ASN A 58 11.67 -11.31 9.66
CA ASN A 58 12.89 -12.12 9.55
C ASN A 58 13.83 -11.67 8.42
N LEU A 59 13.34 -10.86 7.46
CA LEU A 59 14.14 -10.39 6.34
C LEU A 59 14.55 -8.92 6.52
N THR A 60 15.74 -8.59 6.05
CA THR A 60 16.13 -7.19 5.83
C THR A 60 15.26 -6.55 4.75
N VAL A 61 15.28 -5.22 4.65
CA VAL A 61 14.53 -4.48 3.61
C VAL A 61 14.88 -4.98 2.20
N SER A 62 16.17 -5.18 1.91
CA SER A 62 16.61 -5.67 0.60
C SER A 62 16.16 -7.10 0.32
N GLU A 63 16.28 -8.01 1.29
CA GLU A 63 15.81 -9.39 1.16
C GLU A 63 14.30 -9.46 1.01
N LEU A 64 13.56 -8.61 1.74
CA LEU A 64 12.12 -8.50 1.63
C LEU A 64 11.72 -8.02 0.22
N LYS A 65 12.39 -7.00 -0.33
CA LYS A 65 12.15 -6.55 -1.72
C LYS A 65 12.32 -7.69 -2.73
N GLU A 66 13.35 -8.52 -2.56
CA GLU A 66 13.56 -9.70 -3.41
C GLU A 66 12.50 -10.77 -3.20
N ALA A 67 12.14 -11.07 -1.95
CA ALA A 67 11.17 -12.11 -1.62
C ALA A 67 9.73 -11.76 -2.05
N ILE A 68 9.41 -10.48 -2.23
CA ILE A 68 8.11 -10.02 -2.74
C ILE A 68 8.00 -10.14 -4.27
N LYS A 69 9.13 -10.21 -5.00
CA LYS A 69 9.14 -10.26 -6.49
C LYS A 69 8.19 -11.30 -7.11
N PRO A 70 8.11 -12.55 -6.60
CA PRO A 70 7.18 -13.55 -7.13
C PRO A 70 5.70 -13.13 -7.08
N PHE A 71 5.35 -12.22 -6.17
CA PHE A 71 3.98 -11.74 -5.96
C PHE A 71 3.67 -10.44 -6.72
N LEU A 72 4.64 -9.85 -7.42
CA LEU A 72 4.44 -8.63 -8.22
C LEU A 72 3.29 -8.72 -9.23
N PRO A 73 3.05 -9.86 -9.94
CA PRO A 73 1.90 -9.96 -10.83
C PRO A 73 0.55 -9.79 -10.13
N ASN A 74 0.45 -10.14 -8.84
CA ASN A 74 -0.75 -9.94 -8.04
C ASN A 74 -0.81 -8.53 -7.46
N ILE A 75 0.32 -7.98 -6.99
CA ILE A 75 0.47 -6.58 -6.57
C ILE A 75 0.02 -5.64 -7.69
N ARG A 76 0.42 -5.89 -8.94
CA ARG A 76 0.02 -5.09 -10.11
C ARG A 76 -1.48 -4.97 -10.31
N LYS A 77 -2.24 -6.00 -9.91
CA LYS A 77 -3.72 -5.99 -10.01
C LYS A 77 -4.37 -5.10 -8.95
N LEU A 78 -3.63 -4.74 -7.90
CA LEU A 78 -4.07 -3.87 -6.80
C LEU A 78 -3.62 -2.42 -7.01
N THR A 79 -2.81 -2.19 -8.04
CA THR A 79 -2.24 -0.89 -8.36
C THR A 79 -2.87 -0.34 -9.62
N MET A 80 -2.75 0.97 -9.83
CA MET A 80 -3.14 1.63 -11.06
C MET A 80 -2.14 2.72 -11.42
N SER A 81 -2.20 3.18 -12.66
CA SER A 81 -1.41 4.34 -13.07
C SER A 81 -1.84 5.60 -12.32
N VAL A 82 -0.93 6.58 -12.21
CA VAL A 82 -1.24 7.89 -11.63
C VAL A 82 -2.42 8.54 -12.36
N LYS A 83 -2.49 8.39 -13.68
CA LYS A 83 -3.59 8.93 -14.48
C LYS A 83 -4.94 8.31 -14.08
N GLU A 84 -5.03 6.99 -14.00
CA GLU A 84 -6.25 6.30 -13.58
C GLU A 84 -6.67 6.68 -12.17
N PHE A 85 -5.70 6.86 -11.28
CA PHE A 85 -5.94 7.33 -9.92
C PHE A 85 -6.52 8.75 -9.89
N VAL A 86 -5.96 9.69 -10.66
CA VAL A 86 -6.50 11.05 -10.81
C VAL A 86 -7.91 11.03 -11.41
N ASP A 87 -8.13 10.25 -12.47
CA ASP A 87 -9.45 10.09 -13.09
C ASP A 87 -10.49 9.53 -12.08
N GLN A 88 -10.06 8.67 -11.15
CA GLN A 88 -10.91 8.15 -10.07
C GLN A 88 -11.24 9.21 -9.03
N LEU A 89 -10.27 10.02 -8.61
CA LEU A 89 -10.48 11.14 -7.69
C LEU A 89 -11.48 12.15 -8.28
N ASP A 90 -11.35 12.46 -9.57
CA ASP A 90 -12.27 13.34 -10.29
C ASP A 90 -13.70 12.77 -10.31
N LYS A 91 -13.86 11.46 -10.59
CA LYS A 91 -15.16 10.77 -10.53
C LYS A 91 -15.79 10.80 -9.14
N MET A 92 -14.97 10.73 -8.09
CA MET A 92 -15.43 10.84 -6.70
C MET A 92 -15.75 12.29 -6.30
N GLY A 93 -15.48 13.26 -7.18
CA GLY A 93 -15.68 14.68 -6.94
C GLY A 93 -14.67 15.28 -5.98
N VAL A 94 -13.53 14.61 -5.75
CA VAL A 94 -12.45 15.09 -4.88
C VAL A 94 -11.89 16.39 -5.45
N GLN A 95 -11.91 17.46 -4.65
CA GLN A 95 -11.42 18.77 -5.08
C GLN A 95 -9.95 18.99 -4.73
N ARG A 96 -9.48 18.36 -3.65
CA ARG A 96 -8.09 18.40 -3.18
C ARG A 96 -7.71 17.03 -2.61
N ALA A 97 -6.67 16.43 -3.15
CA ALA A 97 -6.07 15.23 -2.57
C ALA A 97 -4.69 15.59 -2.02
N VAL A 98 -4.43 15.17 -0.78
CA VAL A 98 -3.08 15.23 -0.22
C VAL A 98 -2.49 13.84 -0.38
N ILE A 99 -1.41 13.77 -1.17
CA ILE A 99 -0.67 12.53 -1.34
C ILE A 99 0.25 12.39 -0.13
N PHE A 100 0.06 11.32 0.63
CA PHE A 100 0.93 11.00 1.74
C PHE A 100 2.13 10.22 1.21
N ASN A 101 3.33 10.81 1.29
CA ASN A 101 4.57 10.12 1.00
C ASN A 101 5.22 9.78 2.35
N LEU A 102 5.54 8.52 2.61
CA LEU A 102 6.14 8.10 3.89
C LEU A 102 7.60 8.58 4.03
N ASP A 103 8.21 9.09 2.95
CA ASP A 103 9.58 9.58 2.90
C ASP A 103 9.74 11.08 3.24
N GLU A 104 8.65 11.86 3.39
CA GLU A 104 8.69 13.30 3.75
C GLU A 104 7.62 13.72 4.78
#